data_AF-A0A1G1IHK5-F1
#
_entry.id   AF-A0A1G1IHK5-F1
#
_cell.length_a   1.000
_cell.length_b   1.000
_cell.length_c   1.000
_cell.angle_alpha   90.00
_cell.angle_beta   90.00
_cell.angle_gamma   90.00
#
_symmetry.space_group_name_H-M   'P 1'
#
loop_
_entity.id
_entity.type
_entity.pdbx_description
1 polymer ?
#
loop_
_entity_poly.entity_id
_entity_poly.type
_entity_poly.pdbx_seq_one_letter_code
_entity_poly.pdbx_strand_id
1 'polypeptide(L)'
;MTLRAACVVTLMTVLAGCATAVERERECFTSLAIEYVASQEEVLRLETVWRTSLSGETGTDDAHTTYRRLQEARTKQQPTREWYERVFDRLQLRSEEEEMMTHVRLLLLTGSGALLYPIVHWNLREVLWDGTDPDADTDPVKRYCTDRLASERTRDVNREMLTARKSVLPFNE
;
A
#
# COMPACT_ATOMS: atom_id res chain seq x y z
N MET A 1 -32.83 6.82 -24.17
CA MET A 1 -32.06 5.70 -23.57
C MET A 1 -33.05 4.76 -22.91
N THR A 2 -33.03 3.47 -23.25
CA THR A 2 -33.90 2.47 -22.61
C THR A 2 -33.38 2.20 -21.18
N LEU A 3 -34.27 1.88 -20.24
CA LEU A 3 -33.93 1.59 -18.84
C LEU A 3 -32.79 0.57 -18.71
N ARG A 4 -32.72 -0.39 -19.66
CA ARG A 4 -31.63 -1.37 -19.77
C ARG A 4 -30.26 -0.74 -20.06
N ALA A 5 -30.19 0.23 -20.96
CA ALA A 5 -28.94 0.93 -21.27
C ALA A 5 -28.47 1.78 -20.08
N ALA A 6 -29.41 2.41 -19.35
CA ALA A 6 -29.08 3.14 -18.13
C ALA A 6 -28.54 2.19 -17.04
N CYS A 7 -29.20 1.06 -16.78
CA CYS A 7 -28.70 0.08 -15.80
C CYS A 7 -27.31 -0.48 -16.15
N VAL A 8 -27.04 -0.76 -17.44
CA VAL A 8 -25.73 -1.26 -17.87
C VAL A 8 -24.64 -0.19 -17.69
N VAL A 9 -24.92 1.07 -18.02
CA VAL A 9 -23.96 2.16 -17.82
C VAL A 9 -23.70 2.40 -16.33
N THR A 10 -24.72 2.36 -15.48
CA THR A 10 -24.57 2.49 -14.02
C THR A 10 -23.78 1.30 -13.44
N LEU A 11 -24.06 0.08 -13.89
CA LEU A 11 -23.31 -1.11 -13.46
C LEU A 11 -21.83 -1.01 -13.85
N MET A 12 -21.52 -0.61 -15.08
CA MET A 12 -20.14 -0.49 -15.57
C MET A 12 -19.37 0.63 -14.87
N THR A 13 -20.02 1.76 -14.55
CA THR A 13 -19.39 2.87 -13.82
C THR A 13 -19.10 2.52 -12.36
N VAL A 14 -20.00 1.80 -11.68
CA VAL A 14 -19.79 1.31 -10.31
C VAL A 14 -18.66 0.27 -10.25
N LEU A 15 -18.63 -0.67 -11.20
CA LEU A 15 -17.57 -1.68 -11.26
C LEU A 15 -16.19 -1.07 -11.59
N ALA A 16 -16.15 -0.05 -12.46
CA ALA A 16 -14.91 0.65 -12.77
C ALA A 16 -14.38 1.50 -11.58
N GLY A 17 -15.27 2.12 -10.80
CA GLY A 17 -14.89 2.91 -9.63
C GLY A 17 -14.15 2.10 -8.56
N CYS A 18 -14.65 0.90 -8.23
CA CYS A 18 -14.02 0.02 -7.25
C CYS A 18 -12.65 -0.51 -7.70
N ALA A 19 -12.48 -0.77 -9.00
CA ALA A 19 -11.19 -1.21 -9.56
C ALA A 19 -10.09 -0.16 -9.35
N THR A 20 -10.41 1.13 -9.46
CA THR A 20 -9.42 2.20 -9.28
C THR A 20 -8.96 2.40 -7.84
N ALA A 21 -9.80 2.06 -6.85
CA ALA A 21 -9.46 2.20 -5.44
C ALA A 21 -8.48 1.10 -5.00
N VAL A 22 -8.75 -0.15 -5.39
CA VAL A 22 -7.86 -1.29 -5.16
C VAL A 22 -6.53 -1.09 -5.87
N GLU A 23 -6.56 -0.66 -7.13
CA GLU A 23 -5.33 -0.47 -7.91
C GLU A 23 -4.42 0.59 -7.29
N ARG A 24 -4.99 1.71 -6.81
CA ARG A 24 -4.23 2.74 -6.11
C ARG A 24 -3.56 2.20 -4.84
N GLU A 25 -4.28 1.40 -4.06
CA GLU A 25 -3.73 0.79 -2.85
C GLU A 25 -2.62 -0.22 -3.17
N ARG A 26 -2.75 -0.97 -4.27
CA ARG A 26 -1.69 -1.86 -4.77
C ARG A 26 -0.45 -1.11 -5.21
N GLU A 27 -0.60 -0.05 -6.00
CA GLU A 27 0.52 0.82 -6.40
C GLU A 27 1.25 1.35 -5.17
N CYS A 28 0.49 1.91 -4.21
CA CYS A 28 1.00 2.40 -2.94
C CYS A 28 1.74 1.32 -2.14
N PHE A 29 1.18 0.12 -2.05
CA PHE A 29 1.80 -1.01 -1.36
C PHE A 29 3.11 -1.41 -2.01
N THR A 30 3.16 -1.53 -3.34
CA THR A 30 4.38 -1.94 -4.05
C THR A 30 5.51 -0.93 -3.84
N SER A 31 5.19 0.36 -3.86
CA SER A 31 6.20 1.39 -3.64
C SER A 31 6.68 1.45 -2.19
N LEU A 32 5.80 1.15 -1.23
CA LEU A 32 6.13 1.04 0.18
C LEU A 32 6.91 -0.24 0.51
N ALA A 33 6.61 -1.34 -0.16
CA ALA A 33 7.27 -2.64 0.04
C ALA A 33 8.76 -2.56 -0.29
N ILE A 34 9.12 -1.85 -1.36
CA ILE A 34 10.53 -1.63 -1.73
C ILE A 34 11.28 -0.88 -0.61
N GLU A 35 10.67 0.19 -0.08
CA GLU A 35 11.25 0.98 1.00
C GLU A 35 11.37 0.18 2.30
N TYR A 36 10.33 -0.60 2.63
CA TYR A 36 10.30 -1.47 3.79
C TYR A 36 11.37 -2.57 3.74
N VAL A 37 11.53 -3.25 2.61
CA VAL A 37 12.55 -4.29 2.44
C VAL A 37 13.95 -3.70 2.60
N ALA A 38 14.24 -2.57 1.94
CA ALA A 38 15.52 -1.89 2.07
C ALA A 38 15.81 -1.45 3.52
N SER A 39 14.76 -1.05 4.25
CA SER A 39 14.90 -0.65 5.65
C SER A 39 15.20 -1.86 6.55
N GLN A 40 14.51 -2.98 6.35
CA GLN A 40 14.75 -4.23 7.08
C GLN A 40 16.17 -4.75 6.89
N GLU A 41 16.70 -4.70 5.67
CA GLU A 41 18.09 -5.07 5.39
C GLU A 41 19.08 -4.24 6.21
N GLU A 42 18.85 -2.94 6.35
CA GLU A 42 19.73 -2.06 7.14
C GLU A 42 19.67 -2.38 8.64
N VAL A 43 18.48 -2.65 9.19
CA VAL A 43 18.34 -3.05 10.60
C VAL A 43 19.03 -4.39 10.85
N LEU A 44 18.83 -5.36 9.96
CA LEU A 44 19.49 -6.67 10.07
C LEU A 44 21.01 -6.54 9.98
N ARG A 45 21.52 -5.68 9.09
CA ARG A 45 22.95 -5.38 8.97
C ARG A 45 23.52 -4.75 10.24
N LEU A 46 22.82 -3.77 10.82
CA LEU A 46 23.26 -3.16 12.09
C LEU A 46 23.17 -4.14 13.26
N GLU A 47 22.19 -5.03 13.23
CA GLU A 47 22.03 -6.06 14.27
C GLU A 47 23.14 -7.11 14.21
N THR A 48 23.58 -7.52 13.01
CA THR A 48 24.74 -8.41 12.88
C THR A 48 26.02 -7.73 13.36
N VAL A 49 26.25 -6.47 12.98
CA VAL A 49 27.40 -5.66 13.48
C VAL A 49 27.39 -5.58 15.00
N TRP A 50 26.24 -5.27 15.61
CA TRP A 50 26.10 -5.22 17.06
C TRP A 50 26.37 -6.59 17.71
N ARG A 51 25.79 -7.68 17.20
CA ARG A 51 26.05 -9.04 17.70
C ARG A 51 27.53 -9.40 17.61
N THR A 52 28.20 -9.04 16.51
CA THR A 52 29.64 -9.29 16.37
C THR A 52 30.48 -8.49 17.37
N SER A 53 30.09 -7.23 17.67
CA SER A 53 30.77 -6.41 18.68
C SER A 53 30.60 -6.95 20.11
N LEU A 54 29.53 -7.70 20.39
CA LEU A 54 29.33 -8.40 21.66
C LEU A 54 30.22 -9.64 21.81
N SER A 55 30.54 -10.30 20.69
CA SER A 55 31.34 -11.54 20.67
C SER A 55 32.85 -11.31 20.49
N GLY A 56 33.27 -10.10 20.09
CA GLY A 56 34.68 -9.74 19.89
C GLY A 56 35.35 -9.22 21.17
N GLU A 57 36.69 -9.23 21.21
CA GLU A 57 37.51 -8.56 22.26
C GLU A 57 37.44 -7.03 22.19
N THR A 58 36.62 -6.46 21.31
CA THR A 58 36.35 -5.03 21.23
C THR A 58 35.66 -4.57 22.50
N GLY A 59 36.23 -3.53 23.14
CA GLY A 59 35.80 -3.05 24.45
C GLY A 59 34.30 -2.73 24.52
N THR A 60 33.76 -2.73 25.75
CA THR A 60 32.33 -2.50 26.04
C THR A 60 31.76 -1.22 25.42
N ASP A 61 32.60 -0.20 25.19
CA ASP A 61 32.22 1.07 24.55
C ASP A 61 31.78 0.88 23.07
N ASP A 62 32.44 -0.01 22.31
CA ASP A 62 32.10 -0.27 20.91
C ASP A 62 30.70 -0.89 20.77
N ALA A 63 30.37 -1.86 21.63
CA ALA A 63 29.06 -2.51 21.67
C ALA A 63 27.91 -1.54 22.02
N HIS A 64 28.15 -0.55 22.88
CA HIS A 64 27.14 0.46 23.20
C HIS A 64 26.90 1.42 22.02
N THR A 65 27.96 1.78 21.29
CA THR A 65 27.82 2.66 20.12
C THR A 65 27.10 1.98 18.96
N THR A 66 27.39 0.71 18.68
CA THR A 66 26.70 -0.08 17.65
C THR A 66 25.24 -0.33 18.01
N TYR A 67 24.95 -0.62 19.27
CA TYR A 67 23.57 -0.77 19.76
C TYR A 67 22.74 0.51 19.62
N ARG A 68 23.32 1.67 19.94
CA ARG A 68 22.65 2.96 19.78
C ARG A 68 22.29 3.24 18.32
N ARG A 69 23.20 2.96 17.38
CA ARG A 69 22.93 3.08 15.93
C ARG A 69 21.81 2.15 15.49
N LEU A 70 21.76 0.92 16.00
CA LEU A 70 20.68 -0.02 15.74
C LEU A 70 19.33 0.51 16.25
N GLN A 71 19.28 1.09 17.45
CA GLN A 71 18.06 1.69 18.00
C GLN A 71 17.60 2.92 17.23
N GLU A 72 18.53 3.80 16.84
CA GLU A 72 18.26 4.95 15.97
C GLU A 72 17.70 4.50 14.61
N ALA A 73 18.25 3.44 14.02
CA ALA A 73 17.73 2.88 12.78
C ALA A 73 16.31 2.31 12.94
N ARG A 74 16.05 1.54 14.02
CA ARG A 74 14.72 0.97 14.29
C ARG A 74 13.66 2.06 14.51
N THR A 75 13.97 3.07 15.31
CA THR A 75 13.06 4.20 15.58
C THR A 75 12.76 5.00 14.32
N LYS A 76 13.78 5.25 13.48
CA LYS A 76 13.59 5.92 12.18
C LYS A 76 12.69 5.14 11.22
N GLN A 77 12.73 3.80 11.27
CA GLN A 77 11.97 2.94 10.35
C GLN A 77 10.56 2.58 10.82
N GLN A 78 10.27 2.79 12.10
CA GLN A 78 8.95 2.55 12.69
C GLN A 78 7.78 3.11 11.87
N PRO A 79 7.78 4.39 11.42
CA PRO A 79 6.66 4.91 10.63
C PRO A 79 6.45 4.18 9.30
N THR A 80 7.53 3.83 8.59
CA THR A 80 7.45 3.09 7.32
C THR A 80 6.83 1.71 7.54
N ARG A 81 7.23 1.03 8.62
CA ARG A 81 6.67 -0.27 9.01
C ARG A 81 5.19 -0.16 9.38
N GLU A 82 4.81 0.82 10.20
CA GLU A 82 3.42 1.01 10.61
C GLU A 82 2.51 1.27 9.41
N TRP A 83 2.95 2.08 8.45
CA TRP A 83 2.18 2.28 7.22
C TRP A 83 2.15 1.05 6.32
N TYR A 84 3.25 0.28 6.26
CA TYR A 84 3.30 -0.96 5.49
C TYR A 84 2.27 -1.97 6.01
N GLU A 85 2.26 -2.20 7.32
CA GLU A 85 1.31 -3.09 7.98
C GLU A 85 -0.14 -2.63 7.73
N ARG A 86 -0.45 -1.34 7.93
CA ARG A 86 -1.81 -0.81 7.69
C ARG A 86 -2.28 -0.96 6.24
N VAL A 87 -1.43 -0.67 5.27
CA VAL A 87 -1.78 -0.80 3.84
C VAL A 87 -1.93 -2.28 3.47
N PHE A 88 -1.07 -3.15 4.00
CA PHE A 88 -1.14 -4.59 3.79
C PHE A 88 -2.44 -5.18 4.36
N ASP A 89 -2.77 -4.89 5.62
CA ASP A 89 -3.99 -5.37 6.29
C ASP A 89 -5.24 -4.94 5.52
N ARG A 90 -5.25 -3.70 5.03
CA ARG A 90 -6.35 -3.18 4.21
C ARG A 90 -6.47 -3.88 2.87
N LEU A 91 -5.37 -4.12 2.17
CA LEU A 91 -5.37 -4.86 0.91
C LEU A 91 -5.84 -6.30 1.12
N GLN A 92 -5.45 -6.92 2.24
CA GLN A 92 -5.92 -8.24 2.61
C GLN A 92 -7.43 -8.24 2.85
N LEU A 93 -7.96 -7.30 3.64
CA LEU A 93 -9.42 -7.17 3.86
C LEU A 93 -10.18 -6.93 2.56
N ARG A 94 -9.67 -6.10 1.64
CA ARG A 94 -10.28 -5.93 0.31
C ARG A 94 -10.27 -7.23 -0.52
N SER A 95 -9.19 -8.01 -0.43
CA SER A 95 -9.09 -9.31 -1.10
C SER A 95 -10.09 -10.32 -0.53
N GLU A 96 -10.25 -10.33 0.79
CA GLU A 96 -11.24 -11.17 1.48
C GLU A 96 -12.68 -10.75 1.10
N GLU A 97 -12.96 -9.45 1.03
CA GLU A 97 -14.24 -8.90 0.52
C GLU A 97 -14.50 -9.41 -0.91
N GLU A 98 -13.52 -9.32 -1.80
CA GLU A 98 -13.65 -9.75 -3.20
C GLU A 98 -13.85 -11.26 -3.33
N GLU A 99 -13.15 -12.08 -2.53
CA GLU A 99 -13.30 -13.53 -2.51
C GLU A 99 -14.71 -13.93 -2.05
N MET A 100 -15.16 -13.39 -0.92
CA MET A 100 -16.51 -13.64 -0.39
C MET A 100 -17.58 -13.20 -1.40
N MET A 101 -17.42 -12.00 -1.98
CA MET A 101 -18.36 -11.49 -2.97
C MET A 101 -18.31 -12.30 -4.27
N THR A 102 -17.19 -12.92 -4.65
CA THR A 102 -17.11 -13.78 -5.82
C THR A 102 -17.96 -15.04 -5.64
N HIS A 103 -17.90 -15.68 -4.47
CA HIS A 103 -18.78 -16.81 -4.15
C HIS A 103 -20.26 -16.41 -4.13
N VAL A 104 -20.59 -15.27 -3.52
CA VAL A 104 -21.95 -14.72 -3.50
C VAL A 104 -22.42 -14.41 -4.92
N ARG A 105 -21.60 -13.78 -5.77
CA ARG A 105 -21.93 -13.50 -7.18
C ARG A 105 -22.25 -14.78 -7.93
N LEU A 106 -21.42 -15.82 -7.78
CA LEU A 106 -21.64 -17.10 -8.44
C LEU A 106 -22.98 -17.74 -8.04
N LEU A 107 -23.31 -17.70 -6.75
CA LEU A 107 -24.59 -18.20 -6.22
C LEU A 107 -25.77 -17.36 -6.70
N LEU A 108 -25.65 -16.03 -6.71
CA LEU A 108 -26.75 -15.13 -7.09
C LEU A 108 -26.96 -15.04 -8.61
N LEU A 109 -25.92 -15.28 -9.42
CA LEU A 109 -25.99 -15.31 -10.90
C LEU A 109 -26.72 -16.55 -11.42
N THR A 110 -26.75 -17.64 -10.65
CA THR A 110 -27.44 -18.89 -11.03
C THR A 110 -28.93 -18.89 -10.67
N GLY A 111 -29.45 -17.81 -10.07
CA GLY A 111 -30.87 -17.67 -9.69
C GLY A 111 -31.41 -16.24 -9.80
N SER A 112 -32.63 -16.02 -9.31
CA SER A 112 -33.27 -14.68 -9.22
C SER A 112 -32.70 -13.80 -8.10
N GLY A 113 -31.65 -14.27 -7.41
CA GLY A 113 -31.03 -13.62 -6.25
C GLY A 113 -30.15 -12.41 -6.59
N ALA A 114 -29.88 -12.12 -7.87
CA ALA A 114 -29.10 -10.94 -8.27
C ALA A 114 -29.64 -9.61 -7.69
N LEU A 115 -30.95 -9.52 -7.41
CA LEU A 115 -31.57 -8.35 -6.77
C LEU A 115 -31.14 -8.16 -5.31
N LEU A 116 -30.69 -9.23 -4.63
CA LEU A 116 -30.23 -9.19 -3.23
C LEU A 116 -28.74 -8.83 -3.12
N TYR A 117 -27.99 -8.82 -4.24
CA TYR A 117 -26.57 -8.56 -4.26
C TYR A 117 -26.17 -7.24 -3.54
N PRO A 118 -26.84 -6.09 -3.76
CA PRO A 118 -26.49 -4.86 -3.06
C PRO A 118 -26.69 -4.94 -1.55
N ILE A 119 -27.71 -5.68 -1.09
CA ILE A 119 -28.00 -5.85 0.35
C ILE A 119 -26.93 -6.72 1.00
N VAL A 120 -26.58 -7.84 0.36
CA VAL A 120 -25.51 -8.73 0.87
C VAL A 120 -24.17 -8.00 0.91
N HIS A 121 -23.84 -7.25 -0.15
CA HIS A 121 -22.62 -6.46 -0.20
C HIS A 121 -22.57 -5.38 0.89
N TRP A 122 -23.68 -4.69 1.15
CA TRP A 122 -23.76 -3.70 2.23
C TRP A 122 -23.51 -4.32 3.61
N ASN A 123 -24.21 -5.43 3.93
CA ASN A 123 -24.04 -6.12 5.21
C ASN A 123 -22.62 -6.68 5.37
N LEU A 124 -22.05 -7.24 4.30
CA LEU A 124 -20.68 -7.72 4.32
C LEU A 124 -19.71 -6.58 4.63
N ARG A 125 -19.86 -5.42 3.98
CA ARG A 125 -19.01 -4.26 4.26
C ARG A 125 -19.14 -3.77 5.69
N GLU A 126 -20.35 -3.72 6.23
CA GLU A 126 -20.58 -3.30 7.62
C GLU A 126 -19.85 -4.21 8.62
N VAL A 127 -19.90 -5.53 8.41
CA VAL A 127 -19.23 -6.51 9.28
C VAL A 127 -17.72 -6.52 9.09
N LEU A 128 -17.26 -6.54 7.83
CA LEU A 128 -15.85 -6.72 7.50
C LEU A 128 -15.02 -5.47 7.84
N TRP A 129 -15.61 -4.29 7.69
CA TRP A 129 -14.94 -3.01 7.93
C TRP A 129 -15.34 -2.37 9.27
N ASP A 130 -16.03 -3.09 10.15
CA ASP A 130 -16.49 -2.61 11.46
C ASP A 130 -17.21 -1.24 11.37
N GLY A 131 -18.11 -1.12 10.39
CA GLY A 131 -18.83 0.12 10.09
C GLY A 131 -18.01 1.29 9.53
N THR A 132 -16.70 1.12 9.33
CA THR A 132 -15.83 2.13 8.71
C THR A 132 -15.92 2.02 7.19
N ASP A 133 -16.16 3.14 6.50
CA ASP A 133 -16.12 3.15 5.03
C ASP A 133 -14.67 3.31 4.53
N PRO A 134 -14.05 2.28 3.93
CA PRO A 134 -12.68 2.37 3.40
C PRO A 134 -12.58 3.36 2.25
N ASP A 135 -13.68 3.65 1.53
CA ASP A 135 -13.67 4.51 0.37
C ASP A 135 -13.92 5.99 0.75
N ALA A 136 -14.12 6.30 2.03
CA ALA A 136 -14.31 7.67 2.52
C ALA A 136 -13.08 8.55 2.29
N ASP A 137 -13.28 9.83 1.96
CA ASP A 137 -12.18 10.80 1.79
C ASP A 137 -11.47 11.16 3.10
N THR A 138 -12.07 10.80 4.24
CA THR A 138 -11.49 10.93 5.58
C THR A 138 -10.59 9.77 5.97
N ASP A 139 -10.60 8.69 5.19
CA ASP A 139 -9.83 7.50 5.49
C ASP A 139 -8.31 7.77 5.47
N PRO A 140 -7.57 7.40 6.53
CA PRO A 140 -6.14 7.73 6.66
C PRO A 140 -5.27 7.00 5.64
N VAL A 141 -5.62 5.75 5.27
CA VAL A 141 -4.84 4.96 4.31
C VAL A 141 -5.03 5.50 2.90
N LYS A 142 -6.27 5.84 2.52
CA LYS A 142 -6.60 6.47 1.24
C LYS A 142 -5.85 7.78 1.06
N ARG A 143 -5.79 8.63 2.10
CA ARG A 143 -5.02 9.87 2.09
C ARG A 143 -3.53 9.61 1.95
N TYR A 144 -2.98 8.77 2.81
CA TYR A 144 -1.55 8.42 2.78
C TYR A 144 -1.12 7.90 1.41
N CYS A 145 -1.86 6.97 0.82
CA CYS A 145 -1.53 6.42 -0.49
C CYS A 145 -1.67 7.44 -1.62
N THR A 146 -2.67 8.33 -1.55
CA THR A 146 -2.83 9.41 -2.52
C THR A 146 -1.64 10.37 -2.47
N ASP A 147 -1.23 10.78 -1.26
CA ASP A 147 -0.10 11.69 -1.07
C ASP A 147 1.24 11.05 -1.47
N ARG A 148 1.44 9.78 -1.12
CA ARG A 148 2.65 9.02 -1.48
C ARG A 148 2.82 8.91 -2.99
N LEU A 149 1.78 8.47 -3.70
CA LEU A 149 1.82 8.31 -5.16
C LEU A 149 1.98 9.66 -5.88
N ALA A 150 1.39 10.73 -5.35
CA ALA A 150 1.63 12.09 -5.85
C ALA A 150 3.10 12.51 -5.69
N SER A 151 3.71 12.21 -4.54
CA SER A 151 5.14 12.47 -4.30
C SER A 151 6.04 11.65 -5.23
N GLU A 152 5.74 10.38 -5.49
CA GLU A 152 6.54 9.51 -6.35
C GLU A 152 6.50 9.98 -7.80
N ARG A 153 5.31 10.29 -8.31
CA ARG A 153 5.14 10.88 -9.63
C ARG A 153 5.97 12.14 -9.82
N THR A 154 6.01 13.00 -8.80
CA THR A 154 6.82 14.23 -8.82
C THR A 154 8.32 13.93 -8.88
N ARG A 155 8.79 12.91 -8.14
CA ARG A 155 10.20 12.49 -8.17
C ARG A 155 10.61 11.94 -9.53
N ASP A 156 9.74 11.17 -10.18
CA ASP A 156 10.02 10.60 -11.50
C ASP A 156 10.12 11.69 -12.57
N VAL A 157 9.20 12.66 -12.58
CA VAL A 157 9.28 13.83 -13.47
C VAL A 157 10.60 14.59 -13.26
N ASN A 158 11.00 14.82 -12.00
CA ASN A 158 12.27 15.47 -11.70
C ASN A 158 13.49 14.65 -12.18
N ARG A 159 13.44 13.32 -12.06
CA ARG A 159 14.50 12.42 -12.54
C ARG A 159 14.63 12.51 -14.06
N GLU A 160 13.52 12.51 -14.79
CA GLU A 160 13.49 12.64 -16.25
C GLU A 160 14.02 14.01 -16.72
N MET A 161 13.64 15.09 -16.04
CA MET A 161 14.17 16.42 -16.35
C MET A 161 15.69 16.49 -16.13
N LEU A 162 16.21 15.82 -15.10
CA LEU A 162 17.65 15.77 -14.82
C LEU A 162 18.42 14.92 -15.84
N THR A 163 17.85 13.81 -16.32
CA THR A 163 18.47 13.00 -17.38
C THR A 163 18.44 13.73 -18.72
N ALA A 164 17.34 14.40 -19.06
CA ALA A 164 17.22 15.23 -20.26
C ALA A 164 18.18 16.44 -20.23
N ARG A 165 18.39 17.05 -19.07
CA ARG A 165 19.38 18.15 -18.92
C ARG A 165 20.82 17.67 -19.10
N LYS A 166 21.15 16.46 -18.64
CA LYS A 166 22.49 15.87 -18.82
C LYS A 166 22.77 15.48 -20.28
N SER A 167 21.76 15.08 -21.05
CA SER A 167 21.93 14.74 -22.48
C SER A 167 22.05 15.96 -23.39
N VAL A 168 21.60 17.14 -22.94
CA VAL A 168 21.67 18.40 -23.72
C VAL A 168 22.97 19.17 -23.50
N LEU A 169 23.76 18.86 -22.47
CA LEU A 169 25.10 19.43 -22.29
C LEU A 169 26.14 18.52 -22.97
N PRO A 170 26.62 18.83 -24.19
CA PRO A 170 27.74 18.11 -24.74
C PRO A 170 28.96 18.35 -23.84
N PHE A 171 29.66 17.26 -23.57
CA PHE A 171 31.07 17.23 -23.15
C PHE A 171 31.85 18.27 -23.96
N ASN A 172 32.15 19.42 -23.35
CA ASN A 172 33.28 20.25 -23.77
C ASN A 172 34.42 19.84 -22.83
N GLU A 173 35.19 18.86 -23.27
CA GLU A 173 36.54 18.57 -22.78
C GLU A 173 37.50 18.71 -23.97
#